data_AF-A0A940NWB0-F1
#
_entry.id   AF-A0A940NWB0-F1
#
_cell.length_a   1.000
_cell.length_b   1.000
_cell.length_c   1.000
_cell.angle_alpha   90.00
_cell.angle_beta   90.00
_cell.angle_gamma   90.00
#
_symmetry.space_group_name_H-M   'P 1'
#
loop_
_entity.id
_entity.type
_entity.pdbx_description
1 polymer ?
#
loop_
_entity_poly.entity_id
_entity_poly.type
_entity_poly.pdbx_seq_one_letter_code
_entity_poly.pdbx_strand_id
1 'polypeptide(L)'
;MNEEFSSLRTFWENRGDYAKSHLISYLQTVVRPGDVNGDAQVDAADAALLRDLLLGKPDAALADWTAADLNADGRLCAADLTKLKQLLLAS
;
A
#
# COMPACT_ATOMS: atom_id res chain seq x y z
N MET A 1 22.60 30.12 27.05
CA MET A 1 21.40 30.28 26.18
C MET A 1 21.42 29.19 25.11
N ASN A 2 21.32 27.90 25.47
CA ASN A 2 21.54 26.82 24.50
C ASN A 2 20.92 25.46 24.88
N GLU A 3 20.18 25.36 25.99
CA GLU A 3 19.58 24.09 26.42
C GLU A 3 18.07 24.06 26.10
N GLU A 4 17.35 25.17 26.36
CA GLU A 4 15.91 25.28 26.10
C GLU A 4 15.52 25.21 24.61
N PHE A 5 16.37 25.71 23.71
CA PHE A 5 16.13 25.65 22.26
C PHE A 5 16.30 24.23 21.69
N SER A 6 17.15 23.40 22.30
CA SER A 6 17.33 21.99 21.91
C SER A 6 16.10 21.17 22.28
N SER A 7 15.55 21.39 23.48
CA SER A 7 14.32 20.73 23.95
C SER A 7 13.12 21.04 23.04
N LEU A 8 13.00 22.30 22.60
CA LEU A 8 11.95 22.69 21.65
C LEU A 8 12.14 22.04 20.28
N ARG A 9 13.37 22.02 19.73
CA ARG A 9 13.63 21.36 18.45
C ARG A 9 13.28 19.87 18.49
N THR A 10 13.75 19.15 19.50
CA THR A 10 13.44 17.71 19.68
C THR A 10 11.94 17.48 19.91
N PHE A 11 11.25 18.38 20.62
CA PHE A 11 9.80 18.31 20.81
C PHE A 11 9.00 18.47 19.50
N TRP A 12 9.41 19.37 18.62
CA TRP A 12 8.78 19.55 17.30
C TRP A 12 9.10 18.40 16.33
N GLU A 13 10.32 17.86 16.38
CA GLU A 13 10.72 16.66 15.61
C GLU A 13 9.90 15.43 16.05
N ASN A 14 9.75 15.22 17.35
CA ASN A 14 9.04 14.04 17.91
C ASN A 14 7.52 14.08 17.63
N ARG A 15 6.91 15.28 17.58
CA ARG A 15 5.49 15.43 17.17
C ARG A 15 5.26 15.17 15.69
N GLY A 16 6.22 15.49 14.83
CA GLY A 16 6.16 15.20 13.39
C GLY A 16 6.15 13.70 13.10
N ASP A 17 6.97 12.94 13.82
CA ASP A 17 7.03 11.48 13.69
C ASP A 17 5.82 10.77 14.32
N TYR A 18 5.27 11.31 15.41
CA TYR A 18 4.05 10.78 16.02
C TYR A 18 2.83 10.92 15.08
N ALA A 19 2.68 12.09 14.43
CA ALA A 19 1.64 12.31 13.44
C ALA A 19 1.85 11.44 12.18
N LYS A 20 3.08 11.29 11.69
CA LYS A 20 3.39 10.40 10.56
C LYS A 20 3.07 8.94 10.87
N SER A 21 3.50 8.41 12.01
CA SER A 21 3.23 7.01 12.39
C SER A 21 1.74 6.72 12.55
N HIS A 22 0.97 7.63 13.16
CA HIS A 22 -0.46 7.45 13.35
C HIS A 22 -1.26 7.65 12.05
N LEU A 23 -0.83 8.55 11.16
CA LEU A 23 -1.41 8.70 9.81
C LEU A 23 -1.08 7.51 8.90
N ILE A 24 0.14 6.98 8.96
CA ILE A 24 0.54 5.77 8.21
C ILE A 24 -0.32 4.58 8.64
N SER A 25 -0.54 4.41 9.96
CA SER A 25 -1.43 3.36 10.46
C SER A 25 -2.89 3.55 10.01
N TYR A 26 -3.42 4.77 10.03
CA TYR A 26 -4.78 5.06 9.56
C TYR A 26 -4.94 4.85 8.03
N LEU A 27 -3.91 5.17 7.24
CA LEU A 27 -3.93 4.92 5.79
C LEU A 27 -3.76 3.42 5.47
N GLN A 28 -2.91 2.71 6.21
CA GLN A 28 -2.76 1.26 6.11
C GLN A 28 -4.01 0.47 6.55
N THR A 29 -4.86 1.03 7.41
CA THR A 29 -6.14 0.39 7.76
C THR A 29 -7.19 0.45 6.65
N VAL A 30 -7.00 1.30 5.65
CA VAL A 30 -7.94 1.46 4.52
C VAL A 30 -7.49 0.63 3.31
N VAL A 31 -6.17 0.45 3.14
CA VAL A 31 -5.60 -0.25 1.99
C VAL A 31 -4.95 -1.55 2.43
N ARG A 32 -5.54 -2.68 2.08
CA ARG A 32 -4.95 -4.01 2.28
C ARG A 32 -4.07 -4.35 1.07
N PRO A 33 -2.73 -4.43 1.20
CA PRO A 33 -1.88 -4.75 0.06
C PRO A 33 -2.23 -6.14 -0.50
N GLY A 34 -2.47 -6.21 -1.81
CA GLY A 34 -2.85 -7.43 -2.52
C GLY A 34 -4.35 -7.63 -2.71
N ASP A 35 -5.19 -6.85 -2.05
CA ASP A 35 -6.65 -6.82 -2.25
C ASP A 35 -6.97 -5.86 -3.40
N VAL A 36 -6.88 -6.36 -4.63
CA VAL A 36 -7.03 -5.58 -5.86
C VAL A 36 -8.50 -5.34 -6.17
N ASN A 37 -9.37 -6.27 -5.78
CA ASN A 37 -10.81 -6.23 -6.03
C ASN A 37 -11.62 -5.51 -4.92
N GLY A 38 -11.00 -5.23 -3.77
CA GLY A 38 -11.58 -4.52 -2.63
C GLY A 38 -12.54 -5.36 -1.78
N ASP A 39 -12.44 -6.70 -1.83
CA ASP A 39 -13.34 -7.61 -1.12
C ASP A 39 -12.85 -8.01 0.29
N ALA A 40 -11.75 -7.39 0.75
CA ALA A 40 -11.06 -7.64 2.01
C ALA A 40 -10.35 -8.99 2.11
N GLN A 41 -10.34 -9.79 1.06
CA GLN A 41 -9.56 -11.01 0.93
C GLN A 41 -8.37 -10.78 -0.01
N VAL A 42 -7.38 -11.66 0.08
CA VAL A 42 -6.24 -11.66 -0.85
C VAL A 42 -6.18 -13.08 -1.39
N ASP A 43 -6.76 -13.28 -2.57
CA ASP A 43 -6.92 -14.60 -3.17
C ASP A 43 -6.65 -14.62 -4.68
N ALA A 44 -6.99 -15.73 -5.34
CA ALA A 44 -6.77 -15.90 -6.77
C ALA A 44 -7.60 -14.93 -7.64
N ALA A 45 -8.71 -14.39 -7.13
CA ALA A 45 -9.53 -13.39 -7.80
C ALA A 45 -8.77 -12.07 -7.97
N ASP A 46 -7.97 -11.64 -6.98
CA ASP A 46 -7.10 -10.47 -7.09
C ASP A 46 -6.06 -10.64 -8.19
N ALA A 47 -5.43 -11.82 -8.25
CA ALA A 47 -4.45 -12.14 -9.28
C ALA A 47 -5.08 -12.20 -10.69
N ALA A 48 -6.33 -12.68 -10.79
CA ALA A 48 -7.07 -12.70 -12.04
C ALA A 48 -7.45 -11.28 -12.49
N LEU A 49 -7.89 -10.43 -11.57
CA LEU A 49 -8.25 -9.04 -11.84
C LEU A 49 -7.03 -8.23 -12.27
N LEU A 50 -5.90 -8.33 -11.53
CA LEU A 50 -4.65 -7.65 -11.87
C LEU A 50 -4.13 -8.07 -13.26
N ARG A 51 -4.22 -9.37 -13.60
CA ARG A 51 -3.90 -9.85 -14.95
C ARG A 51 -4.80 -9.20 -16.00
N ASP A 52 -6.10 -9.17 -15.77
CA ASP A 52 -7.07 -8.66 -16.72
C ASP A 52 -6.90 -7.14 -16.95
N LEU A 53 -6.51 -6.39 -15.92
CA LEU A 53 -6.11 -4.98 -16.02
C LEU A 53 -4.85 -4.78 -16.87
N LEU A 54 -3.81 -5.60 -16.66
CA LEU A 54 -2.58 -5.55 -17.45
C LEU A 54 -2.81 -5.90 -18.93
N LEU A 55 -3.84 -6.71 -19.22
CA LEU A 55 -4.28 -7.04 -20.58
C LEU A 55 -5.23 -6.01 -21.18
N GLY A 56 -5.59 -4.96 -20.45
CA GLY A 56 -6.48 -3.89 -20.93
C GLY A 56 -7.91 -4.35 -21.16
N LYS A 57 -8.42 -5.33 -20.38
CA LYS A 57 -9.82 -5.72 -20.48
C LYS A 57 -10.73 -4.57 -20.03
N PRO A 58 -11.77 -4.22 -20.81
CA PRO A 58 -12.60 -3.05 -20.56
C PRO A 58 -13.44 -3.16 -19.28
N ASP A 59 -13.77 -4.39 -18.85
CA ASP A 59 -14.60 -4.63 -17.66
C ASP A 59 -13.78 -4.74 -16.36
N ALA A 60 -12.44 -4.69 -16.46
CA ALA A 60 -11.58 -4.79 -15.31
C ALA A 60 -11.44 -3.41 -14.64
N ALA A 61 -11.92 -3.30 -13.41
CA ALA A 61 -11.84 -2.09 -12.61
C ALA A 61 -10.99 -2.34 -11.35
N LEU A 62 -10.05 -1.43 -11.08
CA LEU A 62 -9.35 -1.39 -9.80
C LEU A 62 -10.25 -0.81 -8.73
N ALA A 63 -10.37 -1.50 -7.61
CA ALA A 63 -10.95 -0.92 -6.41
C ALA A 63 -9.97 0.06 -5.76
N ASP A 64 -8.71 -0.36 -5.61
CA ASP A 64 -7.63 0.49 -5.08
C ASP A 64 -6.32 0.27 -5.86
N TRP A 65 -5.77 1.37 -6.36
CA TRP A 65 -4.51 1.36 -7.10
C TRP A 65 -3.30 1.08 -6.19
N THR A 66 -3.36 1.53 -4.94
CA THR A 66 -2.29 1.37 -3.94
C THR A 66 -2.21 -0.09 -3.45
N ALA A 67 -3.35 -0.80 -3.41
CA ALA A 67 -3.37 -2.22 -3.06
C ALA A 67 -2.73 -3.09 -4.15
N ALA A 68 -2.76 -2.62 -5.40
CA ALA A 68 -2.25 -3.33 -6.56
C ALA A 68 -0.78 -3.03 -6.90
N ASP A 69 -0.24 -1.87 -6.49
CA ASP A 69 1.18 -1.51 -6.62
C ASP A 69 1.99 -2.13 -5.46
N LEU A 70 2.38 -3.40 -5.64
CA LEU A 70 3.01 -4.21 -4.60
C LEU A 70 4.54 -4.04 -4.56
N ASN A 71 5.14 -3.53 -5.63
CA ASN A 71 6.56 -3.22 -5.68
C ASN A 71 6.86 -1.74 -5.35
N ALA A 72 5.83 -0.90 -5.19
CA ALA A 72 5.89 0.53 -4.90
C ALA A 72 6.72 1.32 -5.92
N ASP A 73 6.72 0.88 -7.18
CA ASP A 73 7.41 1.57 -8.28
C ASP A 73 6.52 2.62 -8.98
N GLY A 74 5.26 2.72 -8.54
CA GLY A 74 4.27 3.64 -9.07
C GLY A 74 3.69 3.21 -10.42
N ARG A 75 3.82 1.94 -10.81
CA ARG A 75 3.33 1.38 -12.08
C ARG A 75 2.79 -0.03 -11.87
N LEU A 76 1.53 -0.23 -12.23
CA LEU A 76 0.99 -1.59 -12.30
C LEU A 76 1.63 -2.35 -13.46
N CYS A 77 2.41 -3.38 -13.12
CA CYS A 77 3.13 -4.20 -14.08
C CYS A 77 3.15 -5.69 -13.69
N ALA A 78 3.79 -6.51 -14.54
CA ALA A 78 3.92 -7.94 -14.28
C ALA A 78 4.74 -8.27 -13.01
N ALA A 79 5.55 -7.32 -12.52
CA ALA A 79 6.28 -7.49 -11.26
C ALA A 79 5.30 -7.54 -10.07
N ASP A 80 4.28 -6.68 -10.06
CA ASP A 80 3.23 -6.68 -9.03
C ASP A 80 2.45 -7.99 -9.05
N LEU A 81 2.07 -8.47 -10.24
CA LEU A 81 1.40 -9.76 -10.39
C LEU A 81 2.26 -10.92 -9.87
N THR A 82 3.58 -10.85 -10.06
CA THR A 82 4.51 -11.85 -9.51
C THR A 82 4.55 -11.78 -7.99
N LYS A 83 4.55 -10.57 -7.42
CA LYS A 83 4.53 -10.36 -5.97
C LYS A 83 3.23 -10.84 -5.33
N LEU A 84 2.10 -10.57 -5.96
CA LEU A 84 0.80 -11.04 -5.53
C LEU A 84 0.75 -12.57 -5.50
N LYS A 85 1.22 -13.24 -6.56
CA LYS A 85 1.31 -14.71 -6.57
C LYS A 85 2.22 -15.27 -5.48
N GLN A 86 3.32 -14.58 -5.16
CA GLN A 86 4.18 -14.99 -4.05
C GLN A 86 3.45 -14.89 -2.69
N LEU A 87 2.64 -13.84 -2.48
CA LEU A 87 1.82 -13.71 -1.28
C LEU A 87 0.81 -14.85 -1.16
N LEU A 88 0.13 -15.20 -2.26
CA LEU A 88 -0.85 -16.29 -2.31
C LEU A 88 -0.26 -17.69 -2.12
N LEU A 89 1.04 -17.86 -2.41
CA LEU A 89 1.74 -19.13 -2.20
C LEU A 89 2.39 -19.23 -0.82
N ALA A 90 2.52 -18.09 -0.11
CA ALA A 90 3.08 -18.01 1.23
C ALA A 90 2.01 -18.14 2.34
N SER A 91 0.73 -18.15 1.97
CA SER A 91 -0.44 -18.29 2.85
C SER A 91 -0.79 -19.75 3.14
#